data_AF-A0A1B9QT76-F1
#
_entry.id   AF-A0A1B9QT76-F1
#
_cell.length_a   1.000
_cell.length_b   1.000
_cell.length_c   1.000
_cell.angle_alpha   90.00
_cell.angle_beta   90.00
_cell.angle_gamma   90.00
#
_symmetry.space_group_name_H-M   'P 1'
#
loop_
_entity.id
_entity.type
_entity.pdbx_description
1 polymer ?
#
loop_
_entity_poly.entity_id
_entity_poly.type
_entity_poly.pdbx_seq_one_letter_code
_entity_poly.pdbx_strand_id
1 'polypeptide(L)'
;MITKHQGFSLIEVMIAFVLIGISSLGLVKLQTMVESQAEEAKNRLGALYLMETKFEGFRQRGVSSASHSYSFHDVHNECNAMVEKSATSAIQLTCESELLLTDTVSSIILKAYWLDRFNQ
;
A
#
# COMPACT_ATOMS: atom_id res chain seq x y z
N MET A 1 -14.17 -66.70 2.86
CA MET A 1 -13.63 -65.62 2.02
C MET A 1 -12.84 -64.69 2.94
N ILE A 2 -11.53 -64.86 3.02
CA ILE A 2 -10.67 -64.00 3.85
C ILE A 2 -9.94 -63.07 2.88
N THR A 3 -10.26 -61.79 2.91
CA THR A 3 -9.61 -60.76 2.08
C THR A 3 -8.17 -60.61 2.55
N LYS A 4 -7.23 -61.01 1.70
CA LYS A 4 -5.80 -60.84 1.91
C LYS A 4 -5.48 -59.34 1.77
N HIS A 5 -5.59 -58.57 2.86
CA HIS A 5 -5.06 -57.21 2.91
C HIS A 5 -3.53 -57.29 2.81
N GLN A 6 -2.99 -57.05 1.62
CA GLN A 6 -1.58 -56.72 1.48
C GLN A 6 -1.36 -55.35 2.14
N GLY A 7 -0.55 -55.32 3.19
CA GLY A 7 -0.18 -54.07 3.86
C GLY A 7 0.61 -53.14 2.93
N PHE A 8 0.69 -51.86 3.32
CA PHE A 8 1.47 -50.85 2.60
C PHE A 8 2.92 -51.31 2.42
N SER A 9 3.41 -51.23 1.19
CA SER A 9 4.83 -51.49 0.91
C SER A 9 5.68 -50.34 1.45
N LEU A 10 6.84 -50.65 2.03
CA LEU A 10 7.74 -49.65 2.61
C LEU A 10 8.20 -48.60 1.58
N ILE A 11 8.32 -49.00 0.31
CA ILE A 11 8.66 -48.09 -0.80
C ILE A 11 7.55 -47.07 -1.08
N GLU A 12 6.28 -47.46 -0.90
CA GLU A 12 5.12 -46.62 -1.16
C GLU A 12 5.02 -45.51 -0.11
N VAL A 13 5.29 -45.86 1.16
CA VAL A 13 5.37 -44.89 2.26
C VAL A 13 6.52 -43.90 2.02
N MET A 14 7.68 -44.37 1.57
CA MET A 14 8.83 -43.50 1.22
C MET A 14 8.47 -42.49 0.12
N ILE A 15 7.82 -42.94 -0.96
CA ILE A 15 7.39 -42.05 -2.05
C ILE A 15 6.36 -41.03 -1.56
N ALA A 16 5.39 -41.45 -0.74
CA ALA A 16 4.40 -40.56 -0.15
C ALA A 16 5.04 -39.47 0.71
N PHE A 17 6.03 -39.83 1.54
CA PHE A 17 6.78 -38.85 2.35
C PHE A 17 7.52 -37.81 1.50
N VAL A 18 8.14 -38.25 0.40
CA VAL A 18 8.83 -37.33 -0.53
C VAL A 18 7.84 -36.39 -1.21
N LEU A 19 6.70 -36.90 -1.68
CA LEU A 19 5.65 -36.09 -2.30
C LEU A 19 5.08 -35.05 -1.34
N ILE A 20 4.81 -35.44 -0.09
CA ILE A 20 4.33 -34.51 0.95
C ILE A 20 5.38 -33.46 1.27
N GLY A 21 6.66 -33.85 1.36
CA GLY A 21 7.77 -32.92 1.61
C GLY A 21 7.90 -31.85 0.54
N ILE A 22 7.89 -32.23 -0.73
CA ILE A 22 7.98 -31.28 -1.85
C ILE A 22 6.72 -30.39 -1.91
N SER A 23 5.55 -30.99 -1.68
CA SER A 23 4.27 -30.26 -1.69
C SER A 23 4.21 -29.20 -0.57
N SER A 24 4.66 -29.54 0.64
CA SER A 24 4.65 -28.60 1.78
C SER A 24 5.64 -27.45 1.58
N LEU A 25 6.84 -27.71 1.03
CA LEU A 25 7.80 -26.67 0.66
C LEU A 25 7.22 -25.70 -0.38
N GLY A 26 6.49 -26.22 -1.39
CA GLY A 26 5.79 -25.40 -2.37
C GLY A 26 4.71 -24.50 -1.74
N LEU A 27 3.91 -25.06 -0.83
CA LEU A 27 2.88 -24.34 -0.10
C LEU A 27 3.46 -23.21 0.75
N VAL A 28 4.53 -23.47 1.51
CA VAL A 28 5.17 -22.46 2.37
C VAL A 28 5.70 -21.30 1.52
N LYS A 29 6.35 -21.58 0.40
CA LYS A 29 6.85 -20.53 -0.51
C LYS A 29 5.71 -19.65 -1.03
N LEU A 30 4.58 -20.26 -1.41
CA LEU A 30 3.43 -19.50 -1.91
C LEU A 30 2.81 -18.64 -0.80
N GLN A 31 2.70 -19.18 0.42
CA GLN A 31 2.17 -18.44 1.57
C GLN A 31 3.02 -17.21 1.87
N THR A 32 4.35 -17.34 1.93
CA THR A 32 5.24 -16.20 2.21
C THR A 32 5.20 -15.14 1.10
N MET A 33 5.10 -15.56 -0.17
CA MET A 33 4.95 -14.64 -1.29
C MET A 33 3.61 -13.87 -1.24
N VAL A 34 2.53 -14.52 -0.84
CA VAL A 34 1.22 -13.86 -0.69
C VAL A 34 1.22 -12.90 0.49
N GLU A 35 1.82 -13.29 1.61
CA GLU A 35 1.92 -12.45 2.80
C GLU A 35 2.67 -11.15 2.52
N SER A 36 3.81 -11.23 1.84
CA SER A 36 4.58 -10.05 1.43
C SER A 36 3.78 -9.12 0.51
N GLN A 37 3.09 -9.67 -0.49
CA GLN A 37 2.25 -8.87 -1.40
C GLN A 37 1.04 -8.26 -0.67
N ALA A 38 0.46 -8.96 0.29
CA ALA A 38 -0.66 -8.48 1.07
C ALA A 38 -0.26 -7.32 2.00
N GLU A 39 0.92 -7.39 2.62
CA GLU A 39 1.44 -6.30 3.44
C GLU A 39 1.75 -5.05 2.59
N GLU A 40 2.31 -5.22 1.40
CA GLU A 40 2.52 -4.10 0.47
C GLU A 40 1.19 -3.48 0.02
N ALA A 41 0.20 -4.30 -0.35
CA ALA A 41 -1.12 -3.81 -0.73
C ALA A 41 -1.79 -3.03 0.42
N LYS A 42 -1.64 -3.49 1.66
CA LYS A 42 -2.14 -2.80 2.85
C LYS A 42 -1.47 -1.44 3.03
N ASN A 43 -0.16 -1.35 2.86
CA ASN A 43 0.56 -0.08 2.94
C ASN A 43 0.13 0.89 1.84
N ARG A 44 -0.01 0.41 0.60
CA ARG A 44 -0.51 1.21 -0.53
C ARG A 44 -1.92 1.74 -0.28
N LEU A 45 -2.82 0.92 0.26
CA LEU A 45 -4.17 1.35 0.62
C LEU A 45 -4.18 2.41 1.73
N GLY A 46 -3.35 2.22 2.76
CA GLY A 46 -3.18 3.23 3.82
C GLY A 46 -2.66 4.56 3.26
N ALA A 47 -1.68 4.51 2.36
CA ALA A 47 -1.13 5.70 1.72
C ALA A 47 -2.18 6.40 0.85
N LEU A 48 -2.94 5.64 0.06
CA LEU A 48 -4.01 6.17 -0.79
C LEU A 48 -5.12 6.83 0.05
N TYR A 49 -5.53 6.22 1.16
CA TYR A 49 -6.52 6.79 2.05
C TYR A 49 -6.08 8.14 2.65
N LEU A 50 -4.82 8.23 3.07
CA LEU A 50 -4.26 9.48 3.57
C LEU A 50 -4.16 10.54 2.47
N MET A 51 -3.73 10.16 1.26
CA MET A 51 -3.72 11.06 0.10
C MET A 51 -5.12 11.58 -0.23
N GLU A 52 -6.13 10.71 -0.27
CA GLU A 52 -7.51 11.06 -0.58
C GLU A 52 -8.07 12.06 0.43
N THR A 53 -7.82 11.83 1.72
CA THR A 53 -8.22 12.75 2.79
C THR A 53 -7.64 14.16 2.58
N LYS A 54 -6.39 14.24 2.12
CA LYS A 54 -5.71 15.52 1.88
C LYS A 54 -6.18 16.18 0.60
N PHE A 55 -6.38 15.38 -0.45
CA PHE A 55 -6.95 15.86 -1.70
C PHE A 55 -8.37 16.40 -1.51
N GLU A 56 -9.17 15.74 -0.69
CA GLU A 56 -10.48 16.25 -0.30
C GLU A 56 -10.38 17.57 0.46
N GLY A 57 -9.41 17.72 1.37
CA GLY A 57 -9.13 18.98 2.04
C GLY A 57 -8.83 20.13 1.08
N PHE A 58 -7.97 19.91 0.07
CA PHE A 58 -7.69 20.90 -0.97
C PHE A 58 -8.92 21.20 -1.82
N ARG A 59 -9.70 20.18 -2.19
CA ARG A 59 -10.94 20.33 -2.94
C ARG A 59 -11.98 21.16 -2.20
N GLN A 60 -12.21 20.90 -0.91
CA GLN A 60 -13.19 21.62 -0.10
C GLN A 60 -12.81 23.11 0.06
N ARG A 61 -11.51 23.40 0.16
CA ARG A 61 -11.02 24.77 0.36
C ARG A 61 -10.87 25.56 -0.95
N GLY A 62 -10.67 24.89 -2.09
CA GLY A 62 -10.66 25.52 -3.42
C GLY A 62 -12.03 26.04 -3.90
N VAL A 63 -13.13 25.79 -3.18
CA VAL A 63 -14.51 26.14 -3.56
C VAL A 63 -15.09 27.27 -2.70
N SER A 64 -14.28 28.29 -2.38
CA SER A 64 -14.70 29.59 -1.80
C SER A 64 -15.68 29.53 -0.61
N SER A 65 -15.14 29.57 0.61
CA SER A 65 -15.93 29.86 1.81
C SER A 65 -16.13 31.37 1.97
N ALA A 66 -17.40 31.80 2.06
CA ALA A 66 -17.85 33.20 2.11
C ALA A 66 -17.35 34.05 3.29
N SER A 67 -16.34 33.59 4.03
CA SER A 67 -15.76 34.28 5.19
C SER A 67 -14.23 34.42 5.14
N HIS A 68 -13.50 33.66 4.32
CA HIS A 68 -12.05 33.79 4.12
C HIS A 68 -11.69 33.46 2.66
N SER A 69 -11.01 34.38 1.95
CA SER A 69 -10.61 34.19 0.55
C SER A 69 -9.43 33.22 0.44
N TYR A 70 -9.68 31.93 0.61
CA TYR A 70 -8.66 30.92 0.37
C TYR A 70 -8.47 30.78 -1.16
N SER A 71 -7.34 31.28 -1.66
CA SER A 71 -7.02 31.35 -3.08
C SER A 71 -6.25 30.12 -3.56
N PHE A 72 -6.15 29.93 -4.88
CA PHE A 72 -5.30 28.88 -5.46
C PHE A 72 -3.81 29.06 -5.10
N HIS A 73 -3.38 30.28 -4.81
CA HIS A 73 -2.02 30.57 -4.35
C HIS A 73 -1.78 30.08 -2.91
N ASP A 74 -2.80 30.15 -2.04
CA ASP A 74 -2.71 29.62 -0.68
C ASP A 74 -2.62 28.08 -0.70
N VAL A 75 -3.42 27.44 -1.55
CA VAL A 75 -3.34 25.98 -1.81
C VAL A 75 -1.93 25.59 -2.26
N HIS A 76 -1.37 26.34 -3.21
CA HIS A 76 -0.05 26.06 -3.76
C HIS A 76 1.04 26.14 -2.70
N ASN A 77 1.03 27.20 -1.89
CA ASN A 77 2.02 27.39 -0.83
C ASN A 77 1.88 26.35 0.28
N GLU A 78 0.66 26.01 0.70
CA GLU A 78 0.43 24.98 1.72
C GLU A 78 0.83 23.59 1.23
N CYS A 79 0.55 23.24 -0.03
CA CYS A 79 1.00 21.99 -0.63
C CYS A 79 2.53 21.89 -0.63
N ASN A 80 3.23 22.90 -1.14
CA ASN A 80 4.70 22.84 -1.22
C ASN A 80 5.38 22.84 0.16
N ALA A 81 4.75 23.40 1.19
CA ALA A 81 5.21 23.33 2.57
C ALA A 81 4.81 22.04 3.29
N MET A 82 4.00 21.18 2.68
CA MET A 82 3.44 20.00 3.32
C MET A 82 4.44 18.84 3.36
N VAL A 83 4.93 18.57 4.56
CA VAL A 83 5.57 17.30 4.91
C VAL A 83 4.77 16.68 6.05
N GLU A 84 3.84 15.79 5.72
CA GLU A 84 3.08 15.09 6.74
C GLU A 84 3.63 13.70 7.01
N LYS A 85 3.95 13.47 8.27
CA LYS A 85 4.30 12.18 8.82
C LYS A 85 3.11 11.65 9.59
N SER A 86 2.56 10.52 9.15
CA SER A 86 1.48 9.88 9.87
C SER A 86 1.98 9.41 11.25
N ALA A 87 1.27 9.78 12.32
CA ALA A 87 1.65 9.37 13.69
C ALA A 87 1.49 7.86 13.93
N THR A 88 0.67 7.20 13.11
CA THR A 88 0.29 5.78 13.26
C THR A 88 0.90 4.86 12.21
N SER A 89 1.54 5.40 11.17
CA SER A 89 2.13 4.62 10.08
C SER A 89 3.46 5.22 9.63
N ALA A 90 4.36 4.40 9.08
CA ALA A 90 5.64 4.85 8.52
C ALA A 90 5.49 5.60 7.18
N ILE A 91 4.27 5.97 6.82
CA ILE A 91 3.92 6.64 5.57
C ILE A 91 4.18 8.14 5.72
N GLN A 92 4.92 8.68 4.76
CA GLN A 92 5.22 10.09 4.60
C GLN A 92 4.59 10.60 3.31
N LEU A 93 4.06 11.81 3.38
CA LEU A 93 3.43 12.48 2.26
C LEU A 93 4.23 13.72 1.89
N THR A 94 4.48 13.88 0.60
CA THR A 94 5.00 15.11 -0.01
C THR A 94 4.00 15.60 -1.04
N CYS A 95 3.89 16.93 -1.14
CA CYS A 95 3.01 17.57 -2.08
C CYS A 95 3.82 18.56 -2.91
N GLU A 96 3.67 18.49 -4.22
CA GLU A 96 4.25 19.40 -5.20
C GLU A 96 3.11 20.02 -5.98
N SER A 97 3.10 21.34 -6.15
CA SER A 97 2.07 22.01 -6.94
C SER A 97 2.65 23.01 -7.91
N GLU A 98 1.95 23.21 -9.03
CA GLU A 98 2.30 24.16 -10.08
C GLU A 98 1.08 25.05 -10.37
N LEU A 99 1.28 26.37 -10.39
CA LEU A 99 0.26 27.34 -10.77
C LEU A 99 0.28 27.52 -12.29
N LEU A 100 -0.85 27.25 -12.96
CA LEU A 100 -1.01 27.44 -14.40
C LEU A 100 -2.04 28.54 -14.68
N LEU A 101 -1.84 29.24 -15.81
CA LEU A 101 -2.73 30.30 -16.31
C LEU A 101 -3.07 31.38 -15.26
N THR A 102 -2.09 32.21 -14.88
CA THR A 102 -2.33 33.45 -14.07
C THR A 102 -3.19 33.20 -12.83
N ASP A 103 -2.80 32.19 -12.03
CA ASP A 103 -3.41 31.85 -10.72
C ASP A 103 -4.88 31.42 -10.75
N THR A 104 -5.40 31.03 -11.92
CA THR A 104 -6.79 30.54 -12.07
C THR A 104 -6.90 29.03 -11.93
N VAL A 105 -5.82 28.29 -12.18
CA VAL A 105 -5.77 26.82 -12.07
C VAL A 105 -4.48 26.42 -11.36
N SER A 106 -4.58 25.56 -10.34
CA SER A 106 -3.42 24.91 -9.74
C SER A 106 -3.43 23.41 -10.04
N SER A 107 -2.30 22.89 -10.53
CA SER A 107 -2.03 21.46 -10.62
C SER A 107 -1.37 21.01 -9.31
N ILE A 108 -1.86 19.94 -8.72
CA ILE A 108 -1.38 19.44 -7.42
C ILE A 108 -1.03 17.96 -7.58
N ILE A 109 0.20 17.62 -7.24
CA ILE A 109 0.77 16.27 -7.28
C ILE A 109 1.10 15.86 -5.86
N LEU A 110 0.34 14.89 -5.32
CA LEU A 110 0.65 14.27 -4.03
C LEU A 110 1.45 12.99 -4.26
N LYS A 111 2.56 12.85 -3.56
CA LYS A 111 3.38 11.64 -3.53
C LYS A 111 3.39 11.10 -2.11
N ALA A 112 3.25 9.78 -1.99
CA ALA A 112 3.35 9.07 -0.70
C ALA A 112 4.49 8.08 -0.82
N TYR A 113 5.32 8.04 0.20
CA TYR A 113 6.42 7.10 0.30
C TYR A 113 6.47 6.56 1.73
N TRP A 114 6.95 5.36 1.88
CA TRP A 114 7.23 4.75 3.18
C TRP A 114 8.65 4.24 3.14
N LEU A 115 9.38 4.49 4.23
CA LEU A 115 10.74 3.99 4.37
C LEU A 115 10.66 2.50 4.68
N ASP A 116 11.32 1.67 3.87
CA ASP A 116 11.50 0.28 4.23
C ASP A 116 12.42 0.18 5.47
N ARG A 117 12.48 -1.00 6.11
CA ARG A 117 13.32 -1.27 7.29
C ARG A 117 14.80 -0.92 7.08
N PHE A 118 15.24 -0.79 5.82
CA PHE A 118 16.58 -0.41 5.41
C PHE A 118 16.75 1.07 5.01
N ASN A 119 15.74 1.90 5.21
CA ASN A 119 15.80 3.35 4.97
C ASN A 119 16.19 3.74 3.53
N GLN A 120 15.86 2.87 2.56
CA GLN A 120 15.87 3.11 1.12
C GLN A 120 14.46 3.31 0.61
#